data_AF-A0A4V2NQ14-F1
#
_entry.id   AF-A0A4V2NQ14-F1
#
_cell.length_a   1.000
_cell.length_b   1.000
_cell.length_c   1.000
_cell.angle_alpha   90.00
_cell.angle_beta   90.00
_cell.angle_gamma   90.00
#
_symmetry.space_group_name_H-M   'P 1'
#
loop_
_entity.id
_entity.type
_entity.pdbx_description
1 polymer ?
#
loop_
_entity_poly.entity_id
_entity_poly.type
_entity_poly.pdbx_seq_one_letter_code
_entity_poly.pdbx_strand_id
1 'polypeptide(L)'
;MAWEYYGDALIIVGVMTTILLIVGLNFLKSRFRRRLIFSLTLLVMGYVVFLIGLVLVRGWDGMGWSLIGFSLYVIGFITYIGVVTYRWFKARRKTHS
;
A
#
# COMPACT_ATOMS: atom_id res chain seq x y z
N MET A 1 -8.92 -20.54 -18.12
CA MET A 1 -8.42 -19.25 -18.66
C MET A 1 -9.09 -18.04 -17.99
N ALA A 2 -10.35 -17.67 -18.30
CA ALA A 2 -10.97 -16.47 -17.69
C ALA A 2 -11.13 -16.59 -16.16
N TRP A 3 -11.55 -17.76 -15.67
CA TRP A 3 -11.71 -18.02 -14.23
C TRP A 3 -10.40 -17.95 -13.43
N GLU A 4 -9.28 -18.42 -13.99
CA GLU A 4 -7.96 -18.34 -13.35
C GLU A 4 -7.49 -16.89 -13.24
N TYR A 5 -7.66 -16.11 -14.31
CA TYR A 5 -7.31 -14.69 -14.33
C TYR A 5 -8.09 -13.85 -13.31
N TYR A 6 -9.39 -14.14 -13.15
CA TYR A 6 -10.21 -13.49 -12.12
C TYR A 6 -9.84 -13.96 -10.70
N GLY A 7 -9.42 -15.22 -10.54
CA GLY A 7 -8.92 -15.76 -9.28
C GLY A 7 -7.65 -15.04 -8.81
N ASP A 8 -6.67 -14.89 -9.71
CA ASP A 8 -5.40 -14.21 -9.40
C ASP A 8 -5.62 -12.73 -9.07
N ALA A 9 -6.50 -12.05 -9.83
CA ALA A 9 -6.88 -10.67 -9.56
C ALA A 9 -7.52 -10.51 -8.16
N LEU A 10 -8.41 -11.43 -7.78
CA LEU A 10 -9.04 -11.43 -6.45
C LEU A 10 -8.02 -11.63 -5.33
N ILE A 11 -7.04 -12.53 -5.53
CA ILE A 11 -5.97 -12.76 -4.55
C ILE A 11 -5.13 -11.49 -4.39
N ILE A 12 -4.71 -10.85 -5.48
CA ILE A 12 -3.91 -9.61 -5.45
C ILE A 12 -4.68 -8.50 -4.72
N VAL A 13 -5.96 -8.29 -5.07
CA VAL A 13 -6.81 -7.30 -4.39
C VAL A 13 -6.94 -7.63 -2.90
N GLY A 14 -7.15 -8.91 -2.54
CA GLY A 14 -7.26 -9.35 -1.16
C GLY A 14 -5.99 -9.06 -0.34
N VAL A 15 -4.81 -9.35 -0.91
CA VAL A 15 -3.51 -9.07 -0.28
C VAL A 15 -3.32 -7.56 -0.10
N MET A 16 -3.54 -6.76 -1.14
CA MET A 16 -3.42 -5.30 -1.06
C MET A 16 -4.40 -4.70 -0.04
N THR A 17 -5.63 -5.22 0.03
CA THR A 17 -6.62 -4.77 1.00
C THR A 17 -6.18 -5.09 2.43
N THR A 18 -5.67 -6.30 2.65
CA THR A 18 -5.19 -6.74 3.97
C THR A 18 -4.02 -5.88 4.45
N ILE A 19 -3.05 -5.61 3.58
CA ILE A 19 -1.91 -4.73 3.90
C ILE A 19 -2.41 -3.32 4.22
N LEU A 20 -3.35 -2.78 3.42
CA LEU A 20 -3.89 -1.44 3.62
C LEU A 20 -4.59 -1.32 4.99
N LEU A 21 -5.37 -2.33 5.38
CA LEU A 21 -6.03 -2.38 6.69
C LEU A 21 -5.01 -2.44 7.83
N ILE A 22 -3.99 -3.30 7.74
CA ILE A 22 -2.94 -3.41 8.77
C ILE A 22 -2.21 -2.07 8.92
N VAL A 23 -1.81 -1.45 7.81
CA VAL A 23 -1.13 -0.15 7.81
C VAL A 23 -2.03 0.94 8.36
N GLY A 24 -3.31 0.98 7.97
CA GLY A 24 -4.29 1.94 8.47
C GLY A 24 -4.54 1.82 9.98
N LEU A 25 -4.69 0.59 10.49
CA LEU A 25 -4.85 0.35 11.93
C LEU A 25 -3.60 0.74 12.73
N ASN A 26 -2.42 0.44 12.21
CA ASN A 26 -1.17 0.83 12.84
C ASN A 26 -0.97 2.36 12.81
N PHE A 27 -1.34 3.01 11.71
CA PHE A 27 -1.39 4.47 11.60
C PHE A 27 -2.31 5.10 12.65
N LEU A 28 -3.51 4.56 12.85
CA LEU A 28 -4.46 5.02 13.87
C LEU A 28 -3.86 4.88 15.28
N LYS A 29 -3.15 3.81 15.58
CA LYS A 29 -2.50 3.62 16.90
C LYS A 29 -1.21 4.44 17.07
N SER A 30 -0.56 4.83 15.98
CA SER A 30 0.75 5.50 16.04
C SER A 30 0.65 6.94 16.53
N ARG A 31 1.49 7.31 17.52
CA ARG A 31 1.65 8.70 18.00
C ARG A 31 2.25 9.65 16.95
N PHE A 32 2.67 9.11 15.81
CA PHE A 32 3.45 9.81 14.79
C PHE A 32 2.74 9.98 13.46
N ARG A 33 1.40 10.04 13.51
CA ARG A 33 0.48 10.15 12.36
C ARG A 33 1.00 11.11 11.28
N ARG A 34 1.36 12.35 11.64
CA ARG A 34 1.81 13.38 10.67
C ARG A 34 2.88 12.94 9.66
N ARG A 35 3.82 12.07 10.05
CA ARG A 35 4.88 11.61 9.11
C ARG A 35 4.51 10.33 8.34
N LEU A 36 3.52 9.58 8.81
CA LEU A 36 3.01 8.40 8.12
C LEU A 36 1.88 8.76 7.13
N ILE A 37 1.32 9.98 7.22
CA ILE A 37 0.27 10.45 6.31
C ILE A 37 0.71 10.31 4.86
N PHE A 38 1.93 10.74 4.53
CA PHE A 38 2.42 10.67 3.16
C PHE A 38 2.42 9.24 2.60
N SER A 39 2.99 8.28 3.35
CA SER A 39 2.99 6.87 2.96
C SER A 39 1.59 6.27 2.90
N LEU A 40 0.71 6.65 3.83
CA LEU A 40 -0.68 6.19 3.84
C LEU A 40 -1.47 6.73 2.64
N THR A 41 -1.29 8.01 2.28
CA THR A 41 -1.91 8.62 1.11
C THR A 41 -1.43 7.95 -0.18
N LEU A 42 -0.14 7.64 -0.29
CA LEU A 42 0.41 6.89 -1.42
C LEU A 42 -0.20 5.49 -1.53
N LEU A 43 -0.33 4.76 -0.42
CA LEU A 43 -0.98 3.45 -0.38
C LEU A 43 -2.44 3.53 -0.83
N VAL A 44 -3.22 4.48 -0.30
CA VAL A 44 -4.63 4.65 -0.67
C VAL A 44 -4.76 5.05 -2.14
N MET A 45 -3.98 6.03 -2.61
CA MET A 45 -4.00 6.46 -4.00
C MET A 45 -3.61 5.33 -4.96
N GLY A 46 -2.53 4.61 -4.67
CA GLY A 46 -2.10 3.48 -5.48
C GLY A 46 -3.16 2.37 -5.54
N TYR A 47 -3.80 2.07 -4.41
CA TYR A 47 -4.89 1.10 -4.35
C TYR A 47 -6.10 1.52 -5.19
N VAL A 48 -6.53 2.79 -5.10
CA VAL A 48 -7.65 3.31 -5.89
C VAL A 48 -7.33 3.29 -7.38
N VAL A 49 -6.14 3.75 -7.78
CA VAL A 49 -5.69 3.73 -9.19
C VAL A 49 -5.62 2.29 -9.72
N PHE A 50 -5.16 1.35 -8.91
CA PHE A 50 -5.14 -0.08 -9.25
C PHE A 50 -6.55 -0.62 -9.52
N LEU A 51 -7.51 -0.33 -8.63
CA LEU A 51 -8.90 -0.75 -8.82
C LEU A 51 -9.56 -0.10 -10.04
N ILE A 52 -9.26 1.17 -10.34
CA ILE A 52 -9.75 1.84 -11.55
C ILE A 52 -9.22 1.11 -12.79
N GLY A 53 -7.92 0.79 -12.83
CA GLY A 53 -7.30 0.06 -13.94
C GLY A 53 -7.87 -1.35 -14.13
N LEU A 54 -8.27 -1.99 -13.04
CA LEU A 54 -8.81 -3.35 -13.05
C LEU A 54 -10.30 -3.40 -13.43
N VAL A 55 -11.11 -2.48 -12.92
CA VAL A 55 -12.59 -2.54 -13.02
C VAL A 55 -13.14 -1.67 -14.15
N LEU A 56 -12.59 -0.46 -14.33
CA LEU A 56 -13.17 0.56 -15.21
C LEU A 56 -12.49 0.63 -16.57
N VAL A 57 -11.19 0.35 -16.63
CA VAL A 57 -10.41 0.43 -17.87
C VAL A 57 -10.13 -0.98 -18.39
N ARG A 58 -10.38 -1.23 -19.68
CA ARG A 58 -10.17 -2.55 -20.31
C ARG A 58 -8.98 -2.53 -21.27
N GLY A 59 -8.47 -3.71 -21.59
CA GLY A 59 -7.38 -3.88 -22.56
C GLY A 59 -6.04 -3.36 -22.03
N TRP A 60 -5.17 -2.93 -22.96
CA TRP A 60 -3.81 -2.50 -22.65
C TRP A 60 -3.74 -1.28 -21.73
N ASP A 61 -4.68 -0.35 -21.86
CA ASP A 61 -4.76 0.80 -20.97
C ASP A 61 -5.02 0.35 -19.54
N GLY A 62 -5.98 -0.55 -19.31
CA GLY A 62 -6.28 -1.07 -17.96
C GLY A 62 -5.08 -1.75 -17.30
N MET A 63 -4.26 -2.45 -18.09
CA MET A 63 -3.01 -3.03 -17.63
C MET A 63 -2.01 -1.94 -17.19
N GLY A 64 -1.89 -0.85 -17.95
CA GLY A 64 -1.05 0.30 -17.60
C GLY A 64 -1.51 1.01 -16.31
N TRP A 65 -2.81 1.26 -16.19
CA TRP A 65 -3.41 1.85 -14.97
C TRP A 65 -3.17 0.96 -13.74
N SER A 66 -3.36 -0.34 -13.89
CA SER A 66 -3.08 -1.31 -12.83
C SER A 66 -1.60 -1.31 -12.44
N LEU A 67 -0.68 -1.29 -13.41
CA LEU A 67 0.76 -1.26 -13.14
C LEU A 67 1.18 0.01 -12.38
N ILE A 68 0.66 1.17 -12.78
CA ILE A 68 0.91 2.45 -12.11
C ILE A 68 0.37 2.42 -10.68
N GLY A 69 -0.88 1.99 -10.50
CA GLY A 69 -1.50 1.88 -9.19
C GLY A 69 -0.73 0.95 -8.25
N PHE A 70 -0.34 -0.22 -8.75
CA PHE A 70 0.46 -1.18 -8.00
C PHE A 70 1.84 -0.60 -7.63
N SER A 71 2.51 0.08 -8.55
CA SER A 71 3.81 0.71 -8.30
C SER A 71 3.73 1.78 -7.21
N LEU A 72 2.73 2.66 -7.28
CA LEU A 72 2.46 3.67 -6.25
C LEU A 72 2.17 3.02 -4.89
N TYR A 73 1.39 1.94 -4.89
CA TYR A 73 1.08 1.18 -3.67
C TYR A 73 2.35 0.61 -3.03
N VAL A 74 3.21 -0.04 -3.81
CA VAL A 74 4.48 -0.63 -3.33
C VAL A 74 5.43 0.45 -2.80
N ILE A 75 5.55 1.60 -3.48
CA ILE A 75 6.36 2.74 -3.00
C ILE A 75 5.79 3.27 -1.67
N GLY A 76 4.47 3.42 -1.57
CA GLY A 76 3.79 3.77 -0.32
C GLY A 76 4.10 2.79 0.82
N PHE A 77 4.11 1.49 0.51
CA PHE A 77 4.42 0.44 1.48
C PHE A 77 5.88 0.47 1.94
N ILE A 78 6.83 0.59 1.01
CA ILE A 78 8.26 0.65 1.32
C ILE A 78 8.57 1.89 2.17
N THR A 79 8.03 3.05 1.80
CA THR A 79 8.22 4.27 2.59
C THR A 79 7.61 4.13 4.00
N TYR A 80 6.45 3.48 4.12
CA TYR A 80 5.84 3.18 5.41
C TYR A 80 6.77 2.33 6.29
N ILE A 81 7.27 1.20 5.77
CA ILE A 81 8.21 0.33 6.49
C ILE A 81 9.47 1.11 6.88
N GLY A 82 10.05 1.88 5.96
CA GLY A 82 11.25 2.68 6.23
C GLY A 82 11.06 3.65 7.39
N VAL A 83 9.93 4.36 7.44
CA VAL A 83 9.62 5.31 8.53
C VAL A 83 9.40 4.59 9.86
N VAL A 84 8.69 3.46 9.85
CA VAL A 84 8.43 2.66 11.06
C VAL A 84 9.75 2.11 11.62
N THR A 85 10.55 1.46 10.78
CA THR A 85 11.84 0.86 11.17
C THR A 85 12.83 1.91 11.66
N TYR A 86 12.99 3.03 10.93
CA TYR A 86 13.87 4.13 11.35
C TYR A 86 13.52 4.65 12.75
N ARG A 87 12.24 4.80 13.05
CA ARG A 87 11.77 5.26 14.37
C ARG A 87 12.01 4.25 15.46
N TRP A 88 11.76 2.97 15.18
CA TRP A 88 12.00 1.91 16.13
C TRP A 88 13.48 1.85 16.54
N PHE A 89 14.40 1.94 15.58
CA PHE A 89 15.83 2.07 15.86
C PHE A 89 16.19 3.36 16.62
N LYS A 90 15.59 4.49 16.26
CA LYS A 90 15.83 5.77 16.96
C LYS A 90 15.33 5.74 18.41
N ALA A 91 14.21 5.09 18.69
CA ALA A 91 13.68 4.94 20.04
C ALA A 91 14.59 4.06 20.91
N ARG A 92 15.05 2.92 20.38
CA ARG A 92 15.99 2.04 21.11
C ARG A 92 17.28 2.76 21.49
N ARG A 93 17.87 3.55 20.58
CA ARG A 93 19.10 4.30 20.86
C ARG A 93 18.96 5.33 21.99
N LYS A 94 17.78 5.93 22.15
CA LYS A 94 17.51 6.89 23.25
C LYS A 94 17.28 6.22 24.60
N THR A 95 17.07 4.91 24.64
CA THR A 95 16.81 4.16 25.88
C THR A 95 18.10 3.59 26.49
N HIS A 96 19.19 3.56 25.70
CA HIS A 96 20.52 3.07 26.09
C HIS A 96 21.54 4.20 26.34
N SER A 97 21.09 5.45 26.44
CA SER A 97 21.88 6.62 26.83
C SER A 97 21.26 7.24 28.08
#